data_AF-A0A173TSN7-F1
#
_entry.id   AF-A0A173TSN7-F1
#
_cell.length_a   1.000
_cell.length_b   1.000
_cell.length_c   1.000
_cell.angle_alpha   90.00
_cell.angle_beta   90.00
_cell.angle_gamma   90.00
#
_symmetry.space_group_name_H-M   'P 1'
#
loop_
_entity.id
_entity.type
_entity.pdbx_description
1 polymer ?
#
loop_
_entity_poly.entity_id
_entity_poly.type
_entity_poly.pdbx_seq_one_letter_code
_entity_poly.pdbx_strand_id
1 'polypeptide(L)'
;MNALFQLASVFYSEADTYRPTVEKIIETVHSHTFAVELAAKLLENGISTPDQLLTRLQMEKASFHNEDKIKIIQDGESSKATYYSHIHTLFSLYTLSLEQQDIMCNMCFLPSTGISARIFAKWLELPTLNEINDLIETGFVQTTTRRTISLHPMIQEITLSKTKPSVTRCHILLDFQATLETKPEKTIKPEKDALHINDSIPQIANYAMFLTEQQEPERGISELQKLSGIIKEYHSDDCLDYAKVQETLGTIYLMTANLPQAKTHFKRAFKIYEKIWTNEPEMIEAKYREIQELYPQIGFSIEKTLSSLLTK
;
A
#
# COMPACT_ATOMS: atom_id res chain seq x y z
N MET A 1 -18.69 19.91 -12.23
CA MET A 1 -18.55 19.56 -13.66
C MET A 1 -17.39 20.30 -14.32
N ASN A 2 -17.39 21.65 -14.40
CA ASN A 2 -16.31 22.39 -15.07
C ASN A 2 -14.89 22.08 -14.53
N ALA A 3 -14.68 22.05 -13.21
CA ALA A 3 -13.38 21.71 -12.61
C ALA A 3 -12.88 20.28 -12.95
N LEU A 4 -13.78 19.30 -13.06
CA LEU A 4 -13.43 17.93 -13.41
C LEU A 4 -13.16 17.77 -14.90
N PHE A 5 -13.84 18.55 -15.73
CA PHE A 5 -13.50 18.64 -17.14
C PHE A 5 -12.09 19.21 -17.32
N GLN A 6 -11.77 20.30 -16.61
CA GLN A 6 -10.42 20.87 -16.61
C GLN A 6 -9.38 19.85 -16.15
N LEU A 7 -9.67 19.05 -15.12
CA LEU A 7 -8.81 17.95 -14.70
C LEU A 7 -8.61 16.93 -15.84
N ALA A 8 -9.69 16.49 -16.50
CA ALA A 8 -9.58 15.55 -17.63
C ALA A 8 -8.74 16.14 -18.77
N SER A 9 -8.89 17.42 -19.09
CA SER A 9 -8.10 18.12 -20.10
C SER A 9 -6.62 18.27 -19.76
N VAL A 10 -6.22 18.14 -18.49
CA VAL A 10 -4.79 18.09 -18.11
C VAL A 10 -4.14 16.79 -18.59
N PHE A 11 -4.91 15.70 -18.67
CA PHE A 11 -4.38 14.37 -18.99
C PHE A 11 -4.77 13.87 -20.39
N TYR A 12 -5.87 14.36 -20.98
CA TYR A 12 -6.33 13.97 -22.30
C TYR A 12 -6.32 15.17 -23.25
N SER A 13 -5.40 15.14 -24.20
CA SER A 13 -5.10 16.24 -25.14
C SER A 13 -6.27 16.59 -26.06
N GLU A 14 -7.11 15.62 -26.40
CA GLU A 14 -8.28 15.82 -27.26
C GLU A 14 -9.60 16.05 -26.48
N ALA A 15 -9.52 16.32 -25.16
CA ALA A 15 -10.70 16.46 -24.30
C ALA A 15 -11.70 17.51 -24.80
N ASP A 16 -11.23 18.64 -25.34
CA ASP A 16 -12.10 19.68 -25.91
C ASP A 16 -12.80 19.22 -27.19
N THR A 17 -12.12 18.48 -28.05
CA THR A 17 -12.68 17.90 -29.27
C THR A 17 -13.83 16.94 -28.94
N TYR A 18 -13.67 16.14 -27.90
CA TYR A 18 -14.65 15.15 -27.44
C TYR A 18 -15.48 15.61 -26.24
N ARG A 19 -15.60 16.92 -26.01
CA ARG A 19 -16.22 17.48 -24.80
C ARG A 19 -17.54 16.82 -24.38
N PRO A 20 -18.53 16.64 -25.28
CA PRO A 20 -19.81 16.03 -24.88
C PRO A 20 -19.68 14.59 -24.38
N THR A 21 -18.76 13.81 -24.94
CA THR A 21 -18.51 12.42 -24.53
C THR A 21 -17.70 12.38 -23.24
N VAL A 22 -16.69 13.24 -23.11
CA VAL A 22 -15.88 13.35 -21.88
C VAL A 22 -16.74 13.78 -20.69
N GLU A 23 -17.66 14.73 -20.86
CA GLU A 23 -18.60 15.15 -19.80
C GLU A 23 -19.51 13.97 -19.37
N LYS A 24 -20.01 13.17 -20.32
CA LYS A 24 -20.79 11.96 -20.02
C LYS A 24 -19.97 10.88 -19.31
N ILE A 25 -18.69 10.72 -19.64
CA ILE A 25 -17.78 9.81 -18.92
C ILE A 25 -17.65 10.27 -17.47
N ILE A 26 -17.40 11.57 -17.24
CA ILE A 26 -17.29 12.17 -15.89
C ILE A 26 -18.58 11.93 -15.08
N GLU A 27 -19.74 12.10 -15.69
CA GLU A 27 -21.03 11.79 -15.06
C GLU A 27 -21.18 10.30 -14.74
N THR A 28 -20.78 9.41 -15.66
CA THR A 28 -20.91 7.96 -15.52
C THR A 28 -20.05 7.43 -14.37
N VAL A 29 -18.84 7.95 -14.20
CA VAL A 29 -17.95 7.64 -13.05
C VAL A 29 -18.31 8.42 -11.78
N HIS A 30 -19.50 9.01 -11.72
CA HIS A 30 -20.04 9.75 -10.58
C HIS A 30 -19.13 10.89 -10.09
N SER A 31 -18.43 11.56 -11.00
CA SER A 31 -17.53 12.68 -10.66
C SER A 31 -16.41 12.30 -9.68
N HIS A 32 -16.05 11.01 -9.57
CA HIS A 32 -14.94 10.57 -8.73
C HIS A 32 -13.61 11.00 -9.33
N THR A 33 -12.90 11.91 -8.66
CA THR A 33 -11.69 12.59 -9.16
C THR A 33 -10.65 11.61 -9.73
N PHE A 34 -10.36 10.52 -9.01
CA PHE A 34 -9.39 9.52 -9.47
C PHE A 34 -9.88 8.70 -10.66
N ALA A 35 -11.18 8.42 -10.75
CA ALA A 35 -11.74 7.68 -11.89
C ALA A 35 -11.74 8.56 -13.16
N VAL A 36 -11.96 9.87 -13.00
CA VAL A 36 -11.84 10.85 -14.09
C VAL A 36 -10.40 10.92 -14.60
N GLU A 37 -9.40 10.99 -13.70
CA GLU A 37 -7.99 10.97 -14.09
C GLU A 37 -7.62 9.68 -14.84
N LEU A 38 -7.98 8.52 -14.30
CA LEU A 38 -7.70 7.23 -14.96
C LEU A 38 -8.37 7.10 -16.32
N ALA A 39 -9.62 7.55 -16.44
CA ALA A 39 -10.32 7.58 -17.72
C ALA A 39 -9.60 8.46 -18.74
N ALA A 40 -9.19 9.68 -18.34
CA ALA A 40 -8.47 10.59 -19.22
C ALA A 40 -7.12 10.02 -19.68
N LYS A 41 -6.33 9.42 -18.77
CA LYS A 41 -5.07 8.75 -19.12
C LYS A 41 -5.26 7.56 -20.05
N LEU A 42 -6.34 6.79 -19.86
CA LEU A 42 -6.67 5.66 -20.73
C LEU A 42 -6.97 6.14 -22.16
N LEU A 43 -7.69 7.25 -22.30
CA LEU A 43 -7.97 7.87 -23.60
C LEU A 43 -6.68 8.41 -24.24
N GLU A 44 -5.84 9.11 -23.49
CA GLU A 44 -4.57 9.66 -23.98
C GLU A 44 -3.61 8.56 -24.47
N ASN A 45 -3.54 7.45 -23.74
CA ASN A 45 -2.74 6.29 -24.12
C ASN A 45 -3.33 5.51 -25.31
N GLY A 46 -4.49 5.93 -25.86
CA GLY A 46 -5.12 5.31 -27.01
C GLY A 46 -5.69 3.90 -26.75
N ILE A 47 -5.84 3.50 -25.48
CA ILE A 47 -6.34 2.18 -25.09
C ILE A 47 -7.81 2.02 -25.47
N SER A 48 -8.57 3.11 -25.46
CA SER A 48 -9.96 3.16 -25.90
C SER A 48 -10.30 4.52 -26.48
N THR A 49 -11.22 4.55 -27.43
CA THR A 49 -11.84 5.81 -27.87
C THR A 49 -12.88 6.30 -26.85
N PRO A 50 -13.22 7.60 -26.81
CA PRO A 50 -14.21 8.13 -25.88
C PRO A 50 -15.55 7.39 -25.90
N ASP A 51 -16.07 7.06 -27.09
CA ASP A 51 -17.35 6.35 -27.20
C ASP A 51 -17.27 4.89 -26.73
N GLN A 52 -16.16 4.20 -27.01
CA GLN A 52 -15.93 2.83 -26.54
C GLN A 52 -15.81 2.79 -25.02
N LEU A 53 -15.07 3.73 -24.42
CA LEU A 53 -14.92 3.82 -22.98
C LEU A 53 -16.25 4.13 -22.29
N LEU A 54 -17.00 5.11 -22.80
CA LEU A 54 -18.33 5.44 -22.28
C LEU A 54 -19.27 4.23 -22.34
N THR A 55 -19.30 3.52 -23.47
CA THR A 55 -20.12 2.32 -23.64
C THR A 55 -19.77 1.25 -22.59
N ARG A 56 -18.47 1.02 -22.35
CA ARG A 56 -17.99 0.02 -21.39
C ARG A 56 -18.40 0.35 -19.95
N LEU A 57 -18.22 1.60 -19.54
CA LEU A 57 -18.61 2.08 -18.20
C LEU A 57 -20.13 2.01 -17.99
N GLN A 58 -20.93 2.27 -19.04
CA GLN A 58 -22.39 2.16 -18.98
C GLN A 58 -22.88 0.71 -18.93
N MET A 59 -22.23 -0.21 -19.65
CA MET A 59 -22.57 -1.64 -19.60
C MET A 59 -22.33 -2.22 -18.21
N GLU A 60 -21.21 -1.86 -17.58
CA GLU A 60 -20.93 -2.26 -16.21
C GLU A 60 -21.97 -1.71 -15.23
N LYS A 61 -22.36 -0.44 -15.37
CA LYS A 61 -23.46 0.14 -14.55
C LYS A 61 -24.76 -0.68 -14.67
N ALA A 62 -25.06 -1.22 -15.85
CA ALA A 62 -26.26 -2.02 -16.08
C ALA A 62 -26.19 -3.42 -15.45
N SER A 63 -25.01 -4.05 -15.33
CA SER A 63 -24.88 -5.35 -14.66
C SER A 63 -25.16 -5.27 -13.16
N PHE A 64 -24.76 -4.19 -12.49
CA PHE A 64 -25.07 -3.97 -11.07
C PHE A 64 -26.56 -3.77 -10.77
N HIS A 65 -27.34 -3.28 -11.74
CA HIS A 65 -28.80 -3.14 -11.56
C HIS A 65 -29.56 -4.45 -11.78
N ASN A 66 -28.94 -5.46 -12.39
CA ASN A 66 -29.59 -6.74 -12.73
C ASN A 66 -29.27 -7.88 -11.76
N GLU A 67 -28.09 -7.88 -11.10
CA GLU A 67 -27.66 -9.03 -10.29
C GLU A 67 -27.92 -8.89 -8.78
N ASP A 68 -28.25 -7.70 -8.29
CA ASP A 68 -28.28 -7.46 -6.84
C ASP A 68 -29.66 -7.01 -6.31
N LYS A 69 -30.36 -7.94 -5.65
CA LYS A 69 -31.25 -7.59 -4.54
C LYS A 69 -30.42 -7.15 -3.33
N ILE A 70 -29.58 -6.14 -3.48
CA ILE A 70 -28.94 -5.53 -2.32
C ILE A 70 -30.00 -4.71 -1.60
N LYS A 71 -30.34 -5.14 -0.39
CA LYS A 71 -31.12 -4.35 0.56
C LYS A 71 -30.45 -2.98 0.67
N ILE A 72 -31.17 -1.95 0.25
CA ILE A 72 -30.82 -0.56 0.49
C ILE A 72 -30.72 -0.40 2.02
N ILE A 73 -29.50 -0.49 2.55
CA ILE A 73 -29.18 0.01 3.87
C ILE A 73 -28.71 1.45 3.65
N GLN A 74 -29.39 2.35 4.35
CA GLN A 74 -29.20 3.80 4.29
C GLN A 74 -27.74 4.19 4.52
N ASP A 75 -27.25 5.04 3.61
CA ASP A 75 -26.15 5.99 3.72
C ASP A 75 -24.73 5.44 3.98
N GLY A 76 -24.02 5.14 2.88
CA GLY A 76 -22.55 5.11 2.84
C GLY A 76 -21.91 3.99 2.00
N GLU A 77 -22.46 2.77 2.05
CA GLU A 77 -21.86 1.60 1.39
C GLU A 77 -22.14 1.54 -0.13
N SER A 78 -23.28 2.05 -0.58
CA SER A 78 -23.69 2.00 -2.00
C SER A 78 -22.83 2.87 -2.92
N SER A 79 -22.34 4.01 -2.43
CA SER A 79 -21.47 4.90 -3.21
C SER A 79 -20.07 4.29 -3.37
N LYS A 80 -19.54 3.65 -2.32
CA LYS A 80 -18.23 2.99 -2.31
C LYS A 80 -18.14 1.83 -3.28
N ALA A 81 -19.15 0.97 -3.30
CA ALA A 81 -19.24 -0.11 -4.28
C ALA A 81 -19.30 0.42 -5.72
N THR A 82 -20.00 1.54 -5.94
CA THR A 82 -20.23 2.08 -7.29
C THR A 82 -18.99 2.70 -7.93
N TYR A 83 -18.14 3.42 -7.21
CA TYR A 83 -16.88 3.90 -7.81
C TYR A 83 -15.77 2.84 -7.82
N TYR A 84 -15.81 1.87 -6.89
CA TYR A 84 -14.87 0.74 -6.91
C TYR A 84 -15.01 -0.06 -8.20
N SER A 85 -16.23 -0.31 -8.66
CA SER A 85 -16.47 -0.99 -9.93
C SER A 85 -15.92 -0.21 -11.13
N HIS A 86 -16.20 1.09 -11.22
CA HIS A 86 -15.65 1.95 -12.27
C HIS A 86 -14.11 1.88 -12.32
N ILE A 87 -13.45 1.97 -11.16
CA ILE A 87 -11.98 1.88 -11.09
C ILE A 87 -11.51 0.48 -11.47
N HIS A 88 -12.20 -0.57 -11.04
CA HIS A 88 -11.91 -1.95 -11.44
C HIS A 88 -12.04 -2.15 -12.95
N THR A 89 -13.07 -1.59 -13.59
CA THR A 89 -13.25 -1.65 -15.04
C THR A 89 -12.18 -0.86 -15.77
N LEU A 90 -11.89 0.38 -15.35
CA LEU A 90 -10.78 1.16 -15.89
C LEU A 90 -9.46 0.41 -15.78
N PHE A 91 -9.19 -0.21 -14.62
CA PHE A 91 -8.01 -1.04 -14.41
C PHE A 91 -8.01 -2.28 -15.32
N SER A 92 -9.16 -2.93 -15.52
CA SER A 92 -9.29 -4.13 -16.36
C SER A 92 -9.05 -3.90 -17.86
N LEU A 93 -9.16 -2.65 -18.31
CA LEU A 93 -8.92 -2.28 -19.71
C LEU A 93 -7.43 -2.24 -20.06
N TYR A 94 -6.56 -2.06 -19.06
CA TYR A 94 -5.13 -2.16 -19.26
C TYR A 94 -4.70 -3.63 -19.39
N THR A 95 -3.99 -3.93 -20.47
CA THR A 95 -3.35 -5.24 -20.65
C THR A 95 -1.92 -5.15 -20.15
N LEU A 96 -1.73 -5.36 -18.84
CA LEU A 96 -0.42 -5.31 -18.22
C LEU A 96 0.42 -6.54 -18.62
N SER A 97 1.71 -6.31 -18.91
CA SER A 97 2.67 -7.39 -19.16
C SER A 97 2.86 -8.27 -17.90
N LEU A 98 3.41 -9.48 -18.05
CA LEU A 98 3.72 -10.32 -16.89
C LEU A 98 4.70 -9.63 -15.93
N GLU A 99 5.69 -8.93 -16.48
CA GLU A 99 6.67 -8.15 -15.70
C GLU A 99 5.97 -7.02 -14.93
N GLN A 100 5.07 -6.27 -15.56
CA GLN A 100 4.28 -5.22 -14.90
C GLN A 100 3.37 -5.78 -13.82
N GLN A 101 2.74 -6.94 -14.04
CA GLN A 101 1.92 -7.60 -13.04
C GLN A 101 2.74 -8.03 -11.83
N ASP A 102 3.96 -8.55 -12.03
CA ASP A 102 4.85 -8.95 -10.94
C ASP A 102 5.40 -7.72 -10.19
N ILE A 103 5.73 -6.63 -10.89
CA ILE A 103 6.09 -5.35 -10.29
C ILE A 103 4.94 -4.84 -9.42
N MET A 104 3.73 -4.77 -9.97
CA MET A 104 2.53 -4.32 -9.25
C MET A 104 2.21 -5.21 -8.04
N CYS A 105 2.40 -6.53 -8.16
CA CYS A 105 2.23 -7.47 -7.06
C CYS A 105 3.14 -7.13 -5.87
N ASN A 106 4.40 -6.76 -6.12
CA ASN A 106 5.32 -6.32 -5.08
C ASN A 106 4.99 -4.91 -4.58
N MET A 107 4.44 -4.03 -5.44
CA MET A 107 4.00 -2.69 -5.03
C MET A 107 2.83 -2.72 -4.05
N CYS A 108 2.07 -3.83 -3.95
CA CYS A 108 0.99 -3.99 -2.98
C CYS A 108 1.44 -3.84 -1.52
N PHE A 109 2.73 -3.97 -1.23
CA PHE A 109 3.26 -3.86 0.12
C PHE A 109 3.84 -2.49 0.43
N LEU A 110 3.81 -1.55 -0.53
CA LEU A 110 4.36 -0.21 -0.32
C LEU A 110 3.57 0.56 0.75
N PRO A 111 4.24 1.36 1.58
CA PRO A 111 3.56 2.32 2.43
C PRO A 111 2.81 3.36 1.57
N SER A 112 1.74 3.91 2.11
CA SER A 112 0.97 4.99 1.46
C SER A 112 1.79 6.26 1.23
N THR A 113 2.82 6.50 2.05
CA THR A 113 3.82 7.57 1.87
C THR A 113 4.72 7.36 0.64
N GLY A 114 4.73 6.14 0.12
CA GLY A 114 5.57 5.69 -0.98
C GLY A 114 7.03 5.47 -0.60
N ILE A 115 7.78 4.92 -1.55
CA ILE A 115 9.24 4.68 -1.47
C ILE A 115 9.92 5.18 -2.73
N SER A 116 11.21 5.46 -2.71
CA SER A 116 11.88 5.89 -3.94
C SER A 116 11.86 4.81 -5.04
N ALA A 117 11.46 5.21 -6.27
CA ALA A 117 11.36 4.31 -7.42
C ALA A 117 12.67 3.56 -7.74
N ARG A 118 13.81 4.23 -7.57
CA ARG A 118 15.14 3.65 -7.79
C ARG A 118 15.46 2.53 -6.80
N ILE A 119 14.97 2.70 -5.58
CA ILE A 119 15.20 1.75 -4.50
C ILE A 119 14.36 0.52 -4.77
N PHE A 120 13.08 0.73 -5.05
CA PHE A 120 12.16 -0.34 -5.43
C PHE A 120 12.67 -1.14 -6.64
N ALA A 121 13.15 -0.46 -7.68
CA ALA A 121 13.70 -1.13 -8.86
C ALA A 121 14.93 -1.98 -8.55
N LYS A 122 15.82 -1.48 -7.67
CA LYS A 122 16.99 -2.24 -7.21
C LYS A 122 16.57 -3.47 -6.41
N TRP A 123 15.48 -3.40 -5.65
CA TRP A 123 14.94 -4.54 -4.89
C TRP A 123 14.40 -5.61 -5.82
N LEU A 124 13.68 -5.18 -6.86
CA LEU A 124 13.14 -6.06 -7.88
C LEU A 124 14.19 -6.51 -8.92
N GLU A 125 15.46 -6.18 -8.72
CA GLU A 125 16.56 -6.43 -9.66
C GLU A 125 16.26 -5.96 -11.09
N LEU A 126 15.46 -4.90 -11.24
CA LEU A 126 15.07 -4.39 -12.55
C LEU A 126 16.26 -3.71 -13.23
N PRO A 127 16.51 -4.02 -14.51
CA PRO A 127 17.64 -3.44 -15.25
C PRO A 127 17.46 -1.95 -15.53
N THR A 128 16.21 -1.47 -15.59
CA THR A 128 15.85 -0.07 -15.86
C THR A 128 14.60 0.33 -15.07
N LEU A 129 14.25 1.63 -15.11
CA LEU A 129 13.00 2.14 -14.55
C LEU A 129 11.83 2.15 -15.53
N ASN A 130 12.00 1.60 -16.74
CA ASN A 130 11.03 1.77 -17.82
C ASN A 130 9.66 1.19 -17.43
N GLU A 131 9.61 -0.06 -16.97
CA GLU A 131 8.33 -0.68 -16.55
C GLU A 131 7.64 0.07 -15.39
N ILE A 132 8.42 0.66 -14.47
CA ILE A 132 7.86 1.49 -13.40
C ILE A 132 7.31 2.80 -13.96
N ASN A 133 8.01 3.43 -14.91
CA ASN A 133 7.55 4.67 -15.55
C ASN A 133 6.31 4.42 -16.40
N ASP A 134 6.26 3.33 -17.16
CA ASP A 134 5.09 2.93 -17.95
C ASP A 134 3.89 2.73 -17.01
N LEU A 135 4.09 2.08 -15.86
CA LEU A 135 3.06 1.96 -14.82
C LEU A 135 2.65 3.31 -14.19
N ILE A 136 3.54 4.28 -14.10
CA ILE A 136 3.20 5.65 -13.66
C ILE A 136 2.33 6.35 -14.71
N GLU A 137 2.64 6.19 -16.00
CA GLU A 137 1.88 6.79 -17.11
C GLU A 137 0.45 6.26 -17.17
N THR A 138 0.20 5.01 -16.74
CA THR A 138 -1.18 4.48 -16.61
C THR A 138 -2.02 5.23 -15.55
N GLY A 139 -1.38 5.89 -14.59
CA GLY A 139 -2.03 6.49 -13.42
C GLY A 139 -2.31 5.51 -12.26
N PHE A 140 -1.93 4.24 -12.38
CA PHE A 140 -2.03 3.25 -11.29
C PHE A 140 -1.02 3.50 -10.18
N VAL A 141 0.17 3.93 -10.56
CA VAL A 141 1.26 4.28 -9.66
C VAL A 141 1.29 5.78 -9.48
N GLN A 142 1.12 6.23 -8.24
CA GLN A 142 1.23 7.62 -7.87
C GLN A 142 2.69 7.98 -7.63
N THR A 143 3.07 9.19 -8.04
CA THR A 143 4.41 9.73 -7.78
C THR A 143 4.33 10.98 -6.94
N THR A 144 5.28 11.16 -6.02
CA THR A 144 5.44 12.41 -5.29
C THR A 144 6.57 13.25 -5.90
N THR A 145 6.61 14.53 -5.53
CA THR A 145 7.71 15.45 -5.88
C THR A 145 9.09 14.96 -5.43
N ARG A 146 9.14 14.05 -4.44
CA ARG A 146 10.37 13.42 -3.95
C ARG A 146 10.78 12.16 -4.73
N ARG A 147 10.13 11.88 -5.88
CA ARG A 147 10.33 10.67 -6.69
C ARG A 147 10.04 9.37 -5.91
N THR A 148 9.14 9.46 -4.94
CA THR A 148 8.58 8.26 -4.31
C THR A 148 7.39 7.76 -5.11
N ILE A 149 7.19 6.45 -5.11
CA ILE A 149 6.11 5.74 -5.76
C ILE A 149 5.25 5.05 -4.71
N SER A 150 3.94 5.08 -4.91
CA SER A 150 2.95 4.34 -4.12
C SER A 150 1.79 3.92 -5.02
N LEU A 151 1.03 2.92 -4.58
CA LEU A 151 -0.27 2.62 -5.19
C LEU A 151 -1.35 3.46 -4.53
N HIS A 152 -2.30 3.93 -5.32
CA HIS A 152 -3.56 4.44 -4.76
C HIS A 152 -4.26 3.30 -4.00
N PRO A 153 -4.89 3.52 -2.83
CA PRO A 153 -5.46 2.45 -2.00
C PRO A 153 -6.41 1.50 -2.74
N MET A 154 -7.23 2.03 -3.66
CA MET A 154 -8.13 1.20 -4.47
C MET A 154 -7.39 0.37 -5.52
N ILE A 155 -6.32 0.89 -6.11
CA ILE A 155 -5.48 0.13 -7.03
C ILE A 155 -4.74 -0.97 -6.27
N GLN A 156 -4.27 -0.68 -5.05
CA GLN A 156 -3.65 -1.68 -4.17
C GLN A 156 -4.62 -2.85 -3.90
N GLU A 157 -5.88 -2.57 -3.57
CA GLU A 157 -6.91 -3.60 -3.34
C GLU A 157 -7.22 -4.42 -4.62
N ILE A 158 -7.40 -3.75 -5.75
CA ILE A 158 -7.62 -4.42 -7.05
C ILE A 158 -6.40 -5.27 -7.42
N THR A 159 -5.19 -4.77 -7.17
CA THR A 159 -3.95 -5.50 -7.48
C THR A 159 -3.79 -6.71 -6.58
N LEU A 160 -4.09 -6.60 -5.28
CA LEU A 160 -4.08 -7.73 -4.34
C LEU A 160 -5.04 -8.83 -4.80
N SER A 161 -6.28 -8.47 -5.16
CA SER A 161 -7.29 -9.45 -5.60
C SER A 161 -6.96 -10.13 -6.94
N LYS A 162 -6.35 -9.39 -7.88
CA LYS A 162 -5.97 -9.91 -9.20
C LYS A 162 -4.66 -10.68 -9.21
N THR A 163 -3.61 -10.11 -8.61
CA THR A 163 -2.28 -10.72 -8.62
C THR A 163 -2.18 -11.88 -7.63
N LYS A 164 -3.03 -11.91 -6.60
CA LYS A 164 -3.04 -12.95 -5.55
C LYS A 164 -1.59 -13.21 -5.10
N PRO A 165 -0.94 -12.22 -4.46
CA PRO A 165 0.43 -12.39 -4.01
C PRO A 165 0.55 -13.70 -3.25
N SER A 166 1.71 -14.33 -3.39
CA SER A 166 2.02 -15.56 -2.70
C SER A 166 3.46 -15.48 -2.24
N VAL A 167 3.78 -16.36 -1.30
CA VAL A 167 5.15 -16.41 -0.78
C VAL A 167 6.17 -16.77 -1.87
N THR A 168 5.76 -17.54 -2.89
CA THR A 168 6.58 -17.87 -4.05
C THR A 168 6.74 -16.70 -5.03
N ARG A 169 5.71 -15.87 -5.21
CA ARG A 169 5.75 -14.73 -6.15
C ARG A 169 6.42 -13.49 -5.59
N CYS A 170 6.40 -13.29 -4.27
CA CYS A 170 6.94 -12.11 -3.61
C CYS A 170 8.27 -12.36 -2.87
N HIS A 171 8.97 -13.45 -3.20
CA HIS A 171 10.25 -13.83 -2.58
C HIS A 171 11.36 -12.77 -2.77
N ILE A 172 11.26 -11.94 -3.81
CA ILE A 172 12.25 -10.92 -4.13
C ILE A 172 12.39 -9.88 -2.99
N LEU A 173 11.32 -9.61 -2.24
CA LEU A 173 11.39 -8.77 -1.03
C LEU A 173 12.25 -9.40 0.07
N LEU A 174 12.34 -10.73 0.11
CA LEU A 174 13.16 -11.49 1.08
C LEU A 174 14.61 -11.57 0.64
N ASP A 175 14.86 -11.76 -0.66
CA ASP A 175 16.22 -11.91 -1.21
C ASP A 175 16.98 -10.58 -1.19
N PHE A 176 16.29 -9.45 -1.30
CA PHE A 176 16.92 -8.14 -1.12
C PHE A 176 17.53 -7.99 0.28
N GLN A 177 16.89 -8.57 1.31
CA GLN A 177 17.40 -8.56 2.67
C GLN A 177 18.65 -9.45 2.82
N ALA A 178 18.67 -10.63 2.20
CA ALA A 178 19.88 -11.47 2.12
C ALA A 178 21.03 -10.76 1.37
N THR A 179 20.71 -9.89 0.41
CA THR A 179 21.70 -9.07 -0.31
C THR A 179 22.30 -7.97 0.58
N LEU A 180 21.56 -7.47 1.58
CA LEU A 180 22.11 -6.56 2.59
C LEU A 180 23.05 -7.30 3.56
N GLU A 181 22.78 -8.57 3.87
CA GLU A 181 23.59 -9.41 4.77
C GLU A 181 24.95 -9.80 4.18
N THR A 182 25.04 -9.99 2.85
CA THR A 182 26.28 -10.47 2.18
C THR A 182 27.34 -9.39 1.92
N LYS A 183 27.10 -8.14 2.33
CA LYS A 183 28.08 -7.05 2.22
C LYS A 183 28.66 -6.68 3.59
N PRO A 184 29.65 -7.45 4.11
CA PRO A 184 30.40 -6.99 5.27
C PRO A 184 31.29 -5.82 4.85
N GLU A 185 31.18 -4.72 5.60
CA GLU A 185 32.11 -3.61 5.80
C GLU A 185 33.30 -3.42 4.83
N LYS A 186 33.38 -2.20 4.25
CA LYS A 186 34.57 -1.29 4.26
C LYS A 186 34.67 -0.29 3.10
N THR A 187 33.71 -0.27 2.17
CA THR A 187 33.80 0.66 1.02
C THR A 187 32.47 1.33 0.68
N ILE A 188 31.70 1.77 1.67
CA ILE A 188 30.31 2.19 1.43
C ILE A 188 30.02 3.50 2.16
N LYS A 189 29.50 4.50 1.44
CA LYS A 189 29.11 5.81 2.00
C LYS A 189 27.85 5.63 2.86
N PRO A 190 27.93 5.76 4.20
CA PRO A 190 26.87 5.32 5.12
C PRO A 190 25.53 6.06 4.94
N GLU A 191 25.54 7.32 4.52
CA GLU A 191 24.31 8.13 4.40
C GLU A 191 23.33 7.64 3.32
N LYS A 192 23.84 7.07 2.21
CA LYS A 192 22.97 6.74 1.08
C LYS A 192 22.25 5.41 1.30
N ASP A 193 22.93 4.42 1.87
CA ASP A 193 22.35 3.10 2.16
C ASP A 193 21.52 3.09 3.46
N ALA A 194 21.79 3.96 4.44
CA ALA A 194 20.90 4.17 5.58
C ALA A 194 19.51 4.68 5.15
N LEU A 195 19.46 5.60 4.19
CA LEU A 195 18.20 6.06 3.56
C LEU A 195 17.50 4.91 2.82
N HIS A 196 18.26 4.04 2.14
CA HIS A 196 17.72 2.86 1.45
C HIS A 196 17.09 1.85 2.41
N ILE A 197 17.67 1.65 3.60
CA ILE A 197 17.13 0.77 4.63
C ILE A 197 15.84 1.37 5.19
N ASN A 198 15.81 2.66 5.54
CA ASN A 198 14.63 3.28 6.16
C ASN A 198 13.40 3.24 5.24
N ASP A 199 13.58 3.47 3.94
CA ASP A 199 12.48 3.39 2.97
C ASP A 199 11.94 1.95 2.81
N SER A 200 12.72 0.92 3.16
CA SER A 200 12.34 -0.51 3.05
C SER A 200 11.54 -1.04 4.23
N ILE A 201 11.69 -0.43 5.40
CA ILE A 201 11.14 -0.93 6.65
C ILE A 201 9.61 -1.07 6.60
N PRO A 202 8.84 -0.07 6.13
CA PRO A 202 7.39 -0.21 6.06
C PRO A 202 6.95 -1.31 5.09
N GLN A 203 7.68 -1.51 3.98
CA GLN A 203 7.34 -2.56 3.02
C GLN A 203 7.61 -3.96 3.59
N ILE A 204 8.76 -4.17 4.24
CA ILE A 204 9.10 -5.44 4.89
C ILE A 204 8.09 -5.74 6.02
N ALA A 205 7.70 -4.71 6.78
CA ALA A 205 6.67 -4.84 7.81
C ALA A 205 5.31 -5.26 7.24
N ASN A 206 4.87 -4.62 6.15
CA ASN A 206 3.63 -4.98 5.47
C ASN A 206 3.68 -6.39 4.88
N TYR A 207 4.83 -6.79 4.31
CA TYR A 207 5.02 -8.13 3.77
C TYR A 207 5.03 -9.20 4.87
N ALA A 208 5.67 -8.95 6.01
CA ALA A 208 5.66 -9.87 7.16
C ALA A 208 4.24 -10.05 7.74
N MET A 209 3.43 -8.99 7.74
CA MET A 209 2.01 -9.07 8.10
C MET A 209 1.24 -9.95 7.11
N PHE A 210 1.45 -9.74 5.81
CA PHE A 210 0.85 -10.57 4.77
C PHE A 210 1.23 -12.04 4.92
N LEU A 211 2.49 -12.37 5.21
CA LEU A 211 2.91 -13.75 5.47
C LEU A 211 2.16 -14.38 6.64
N THR A 212 1.89 -13.60 7.69
CA THR A 212 1.11 -14.05 8.84
C THR A 212 -0.34 -14.37 8.45
N GLU A 213 -0.96 -13.52 7.63
CA GLU A 213 -2.30 -13.77 7.08
C GLU A 213 -2.35 -15.00 6.16
N GLN A 214 -1.25 -15.30 5.46
CA GLN A 214 -1.08 -16.52 4.66
C GLN A 214 -0.71 -17.77 5.48
N GLN A 215 -0.80 -17.72 6.82
CA GLN A 215 -0.45 -18.81 7.73
C GLN A 215 1.03 -19.22 7.70
N GLU A 216 1.92 -18.28 7.36
CA GLU A 216 3.39 -18.45 7.36
C GLU A 216 4.08 -17.43 8.31
N PRO A 217 3.65 -17.30 9.57
CA PRO A 217 4.13 -16.25 10.48
C PRO A 217 5.61 -16.39 10.84
N GLU A 218 6.17 -17.60 10.89
CA GLU A 218 7.57 -17.85 11.23
C GLU A 218 8.52 -17.17 10.23
N ARG A 219 8.14 -17.15 8.96
CA ARG A 219 8.89 -16.45 7.92
C ARG A 219 8.86 -14.95 8.15
N GLY A 220 7.69 -14.36 8.36
CA GLY A 220 7.55 -12.93 8.67
C GLY A 220 8.33 -12.51 9.91
N ILE A 221 8.29 -13.32 10.97
CA ILE A 221 9.05 -13.10 12.21
C ILE A 221 10.56 -13.13 11.93
N SER A 222 11.06 -14.14 11.22
CA SER A 222 12.48 -14.28 10.92
C SER A 222 13.03 -13.04 10.20
N GLU A 223 12.27 -12.52 9.24
CA GLU A 223 12.69 -11.36 8.44
C GLU A 223 12.66 -10.07 9.25
N LEU A 224 11.64 -9.86 10.06
CA LEU A 224 11.61 -8.72 10.99
C LEU A 224 12.73 -8.78 12.04
N GLN A 225 13.11 -9.98 12.50
CA GLN A 225 14.23 -10.14 13.42
C GLN A 225 15.58 -9.80 12.76
N LYS A 226 15.80 -10.24 11.52
CA LYS A 226 16.97 -9.83 10.73
C LYS A 226 17.00 -8.32 10.50
N LEU A 227 15.87 -7.72 10.10
CA LEU A 227 15.75 -6.29 9.86
C LEU A 227 16.04 -5.50 11.14
N SER A 228 15.55 -6.00 12.28
CA SER A 228 15.85 -5.46 13.61
C SER A 228 17.36 -5.48 13.90
N GLY A 229 18.08 -6.52 13.49
CA GLY A 229 19.55 -6.58 13.57
C GLY A 229 20.24 -5.50 12.72
N ILE A 230 19.83 -5.37 11.44
CA ILE A 230 20.36 -4.35 10.53
C ILE A 230 20.12 -2.94 11.08
N ILE A 231 18.91 -2.62 11.56
CA ILE A 231 18.60 -1.30 12.12
C ILE A 231 19.49 -0.98 13.33
N LYS A 232 19.76 -1.97 14.18
CA LYS A 232 20.67 -1.80 15.33
C LYS A 232 22.10 -1.49 14.90
N GLU A 233 22.58 -2.16 13.86
CA GLU A 233 23.95 -2.00 13.37
C GLU A 233 24.16 -0.66 12.66
N TYR A 234 23.20 -0.22 11.83
CA TYR A 234 23.33 1.00 11.01
C TYR A 234 22.85 2.27 11.70
N HIS A 235 21.88 2.19 12.63
CA HIS A 235 21.29 3.34 13.30
C HIS A 235 21.43 3.22 14.83
N SER A 236 20.43 2.63 15.48
CA SER A 236 20.36 2.34 16.92
C SER A 236 19.10 1.52 17.22
N ASP A 237 18.99 0.90 18.38
CA ASP A 237 17.72 0.38 18.90
C ASP A 237 16.82 1.44 19.57
N ASP A 238 17.21 2.71 19.50
CA ASP A 238 16.51 3.86 20.09
C ASP A 238 15.90 4.79 19.01
N CYS A 239 15.51 4.24 17.85
CA CYS A 239 14.90 5.00 16.76
C CYS A 239 13.47 4.53 16.43
N LEU A 240 12.69 5.40 15.76
CA LEU A 240 11.30 5.11 15.37
C LEU A 240 11.20 3.89 14.44
N ASP A 241 12.19 3.71 13.58
CA ASP A 241 12.29 2.57 12.66
C ASP A 241 12.38 1.23 13.41
N TYR A 242 13.22 1.17 14.44
CA TYR A 242 13.32 0.01 15.31
C TYR A 242 12.01 -0.21 16.08
N ALA A 243 11.41 0.86 16.60
CA ALA A 243 10.12 0.79 17.30
C ALA A 243 9.02 0.21 16.39
N LYS A 244 8.97 0.61 15.12
CA LYS A 244 8.00 0.09 14.15
C LYS A 244 8.18 -1.40 13.89
N VAL A 245 9.42 -1.87 13.74
CA VAL A 245 9.70 -3.31 13.59
C VAL A 245 9.29 -4.10 14.84
N GLN A 246 9.55 -3.57 16.04
CA GLN A 246 9.08 -4.20 17.28
C GLN A 246 7.56 -4.22 17.37
N GLU A 247 6.87 -3.16 16.96
CA GLU A 247 5.41 -3.11 16.91
C GLU A 247 4.86 -4.20 15.97
N THR A 248 5.39 -4.32 14.75
CA THR A 248 4.97 -5.36 13.80
C THR A 248 5.22 -6.77 14.34
N LEU A 249 6.39 -7.03 14.95
CA LEU A 249 6.66 -8.31 15.64
C LEU A 249 5.63 -8.57 16.75
N GLY A 250 5.31 -7.54 17.54
CA GLY A 250 4.28 -7.61 18.57
C GLY A 250 2.93 -8.03 18.03
N THR A 251 2.51 -7.43 16.91
CA THR A 251 1.24 -7.73 16.25
C THR A 251 1.22 -9.14 15.66
N ILE A 252 2.29 -9.60 15.01
CA ILE A 252 2.36 -10.97 14.48
C ILE A 252 2.27 -12.00 15.63
N TYR A 253 3.06 -11.83 16.69
CA TYR A 253 3.00 -12.74 17.83
C TYR A 253 1.63 -12.76 18.51
N LEU A 254 0.93 -11.63 18.48
CA LEU A 254 -0.44 -11.56 18.97
C LEU A 254 -1.40 -12.36 18.07
N MET A 255 -1.33 -12.18 16.75
CA MET A 255 -2.15 -12.93 15.79
C MET A 255 -1.93 -14.44 15.90
N THR A 256 -0.71 -14.87 16.25
CA THR A 256 -0.37 -16.27 16.53
C THR A 256 -0.62 -16.70 17.98
N ALA A 257 -1.37 -15.92 18.77
CA ALA A 257 -1.70 -16.17 20.17
C ALA A 257 -0.51 -16.33 21.15
N ASN A 258 0.69 -15.83 20.80
CA ASN A 258 1.88 -15.82 21.65
C ASN A 258 1.97 -14.53 22.47
N LEU A 259 1.10 -14.42 23.47
CA LEU A 259 0.98 -13.23 24.34
C LEU A 259 2.30 -12.82 25.03
N PRO A 260 3.14 -13.75 25.54
CA PRO A 260 4.41 -13.38 26.17
C PRO A 260 5.38 -12.65 25.22
N GLN A 261 5.49 -13.10 23.98
CA GLN A 261 6.36 -12.46 22.98
C GLN A 261 5.75 -11.14 22.49
N ALA A 262 4.44 -11.12 22.21
CA ALA A 262 3.73 -9.91 21.84
C ALA A 262 3.97 -8.78 22.87
N LYS A 263 3.78 -9.11 24.15
CA LYS A 263 4.03 -8.20 25.28
C LYS A 263 5.47 -7.67 25.30
N THR A 264 6.44 -8.53 25.06
CA THR A 264 7.87 -8.17 25.09
C THR A 264 8.20 -7.16 23.99
N HIS A 265 7.68 -7.39 22.79
CA HIS A 265 7.91 -6.53 21.64
C HIS A 265 7.18 -5.18 21.75
N PHE A 266 5.91 -5.16 22.15
CA PHE A 266 5.20 -3.89 22.38
C PHE A 266 5.87 -3.03 23.44
N LYS A 267 6.32 -3.61 24.57
CA LYS A 267 7.07 -2.87 25.59
C LYS A 267 8.33 -2.19 25.04
N ARG A 268 9.05 -2.86 24.13
CA ARG A 268 10.25 -2.29 23.51
C ARG A 268 9.88 -1.11 22.60
N ALA A 269 8.84 -1.26 21.78
CA ALA A 269 8.35 -0.18 20.92
C ALA A 269 7.91 1.05 21.73
N PHE A 270 7.08 0.85 22.76
CA PHE A 270 6.56 1.95 23.57
C PHE A 270 7.64 2.70 24.35
N LYS A 271 8.63 1.99 24.90
CA LYS A 271 9.77 2.64 25.56
C LYS A 271 10.48 3.64 24.65
N ILE A 272 10.55 3.35 23.35
CA ILE A 272 11.16 4.24 22.36
C ILE A 272 10.22 5.39 22.03
N TYR A 273 8.93 5.11 21.81
CA TYR A 273 7.92 6.16 21.58
C TYR A 273 7.87 7.17 22.73
N GLU A 274 7.87 6.72 23.98
CA GLU A 274 7.90 7.59 25.17
C GLU A 274 9.16 8.46 25.24
N LYS A 275 10.30 7.91 24.81
CA LYS A 275 11.58 8.62 24.76
C LYS A 275 11.63 9.66 23.62
N ILE A 276 11.03 9.37 22.46
CA ILE A 276 11.09 10.25 21.29
C ILE A 276 10.00 11.32 21.35
N TRP A 277 8.80 10.96 21.78
CA TRP A 277 7.63 11.85 21.88
C TRP A 277 7.41 12.38 23.30
N THR A 278 8.48 12.58 24.06
CA THR A 278 8.40 13.05 25.47
C THR A 278 7.61 14.36 25.63
N ASN A 279 7.56 15.20 24.59
CA ASN A 279 6.81 16.45 24.59
C ASN A 279 5.47 16.38 23.83
N GLU A 280 5.07 15.20 23.33
CA GLU A 280 3.88 14.98 22.51
C GLU A 280 3.03 13.82 23.08
N PRO A 281 2.48 13.97 24.30
CA PRO A 281 1.73 12.89 24.96
C PRO A 281 0.51 12.42 24.15
N GLU A 282 -0.09 13.30 23.35
CA GLU A 282 -1.22 12.97 22.46
C GLU A 282 -0.84 11.92 21.40
N MET A 283 0.41 11.93 20.91
CA MET A 283 0.91 10.95 19.94
C MET A 283 1.06 9.57 20.58
N ILE A 284 1.53 9.53 21.82
CA ILE A 284 1.67 8.31 22.62
C ILE A 284 0.28 7.74 22.92
N GLU A 285 -0.68 8.56 23.34
CA GLU A 285 -2.07 8.16 23.57
C GLU A 285 -2.77 7.66 22.31
N ALA A 286 -2.55 8.32 21.17
CA ALA A 286 -3.06 7.87 19.88
C ALA A 286 -2.52 6.48 19.52
N LYS A 287 -1.22 6.23 19.75
CA LYS A 287 -0.64 4.89 19.56
C LYS A 287 -1.21 3.85 20.52
N TYR A 288 -1.43 4.20 21.78
CA TYR A 288 -2.09 3.31 22.73
C TYR A 288 -3.51 2.94 22.29
N ARG A 289 -4.27 3.90 21.76
CA ARG A 289 -5.61 3.67 21.21
C ARG A 289 -5.58 2.84 19.91
N GLU A 290 -4.72 3.18 18.95
CA GLU A 290 -4.56 2.44 17.70
C GLU A 290 -4.28 0.97 17.97
N ILE A 291 -3.35 0.73 18.90
CA ILE A 291 -3.12 -0.60 19.45
C ILE A 291 -4.44 -1.09 20.01
N GLN A 292 -4.97 -0.55 21.12
CA GLN A 292 -6.21 -1.04 21.75
C GLN A 292 -7.36 -1.36 20.77
N GLU A 293 -7.61 -0.58 19.71
CA GLU A 293 -8.65 -0.79 18.70
C GLU A 293 -8.42 -1.99 17.77
N LEU A 294 -7.16 -2.36 17.52
CA LEU A 294 -6.81 -3.60 16.80
C LEU A 294 -7.16 -4.87 17.61
N TYR A 295 -7.38 -4.77 18.94
CA TYR A 295 -7.58 -5.91 19.85
C TYR A 295 -9.03 -6.35 20.13
N PRO A 296 -10.09 -5.51 20.12
CA PRO A 296 -11.47 -5.97 20.30
C PRO A 296 -11.85 -7.07 19.32
N GLN A 297 -11.22 -7.10 18.14
CA GLN A 297 -11.42 -8.12 17.11
C GLN A 297 -10.80 -9.49 17.46
N ILE A 298 -9.90 -9.58 18.46
CA ILE A 298 -9.17 -10.82 18.84
C ILE A 298 -9.67 -11.41 20.19
N GLY A 299 -10.68 -10.80 20.83
CA GLY A 299 -11.46 -11.42 21.92
C GLY A 299 -11.12 -10.95 23.34
N PHE A 300 -12.16 -10.98 24.19
CA PHE A 300 -12.31 -10.34 25.52
C PHE A 300 -11.27 -10.70 26.61
N SER A 301 -10.40 -11.70 26.39
CA SER A 301 -9.46 -12.19 27.41
C SER A 301 -8.20 -11.32 27.58
N ILE A 302 -7.90 -10.44 26.62
CA ILE A 302 -6.59 -9.75 26.53
C ILE A 302 -6.67 -8.31 27.08
N GLU A 303 -7.85 -7.70 27.06
CA GLU A 303 -8.11 -6.29 27.42
C GLU A 303 -7.61 -5.91 28.83
N LYS A 304 -7.90 -6.73 29.86
CA LYS A 304 -7.43 -6.49 31.25
C LYS A 304 -5.92 -6.59 31.42
N THR A 305 -5.26 -7.46 30.65
CA THR A 305 -3.82 -7.67 30.74
C THR A 305 -3.05 -6.58 29.98
N LEU A 306 -3.65 -6.02 28.92
CA LEU A 306 -3.11 -4.88 28.17
C LEU A 306 -3.36 -3.55 28.86
N SER A 307 -4.54 -3.32 29.45
CA SER A 307 -4.79 -2.11 30.24
C SER A 307 -3.76 -1.95 31.35
N SER A 308 -3.41 -3.04 32.06
CA SER A 308 -2.35 -3.06 33.08
C SER A 308 -0.91 -3.04 32.53
N LEU A 309 -0.73 -3.18 31.22
CA LEU A 309 0.56 -3.06 30.53
C LEU A 309 0.85 -1.65 30.03
N LEU A 310 -0.20 -0.93 29.62
CA LEU A 310 -0.16 0.41 29.04
C LEU A 310 -0.43 1.49 30.11
N THR A 311 -0.84 1.10 31.32
CA THR A 311 -0.82 1.96 32.51
C THR A 311 0.39 1.64 33.38
N LYS A 312 1.51 2.29 33.10
CA LYS A 312 2.56 2.62 34.07
C LYS A 312 3.54 3.62 33.51
#